data_AF-A0A5N6R9B1-F1
#
_entry.id   AF-A0A5N6R9B1-F1
#
_cell.length_a   1.000
_cell.length_b   1.000
_cell.length_c   1.000
_cell.angle_alpha   90.00
_cell.angle_beta   90.00
_cell.angle_gamma   90.00
#
_symmetry.space_group_name_H-M   'P 1'
#
loop_
_entity.id
_entity.type
_entity.pdbx_description
1 polymer ?
#
loop_
_entity_poly.entity_id
_entity_poly.type
_entity_poly.pdbx_seq_one_letter_code
_entity_poly.pdbx_strand_id
1 'polypeptide(L)'
;MTNPGGEGLAFILAADPTLPEGSDWQWFGIVNASTNEFSQVVAIEFDTRQRLQSYPKDLEDFHVGLDVNSIYSIEQAMIHGRGSSMMAKILLSVNGTGEYMPMIFWRLNLSNHLPEMVYVGFSASISNYIELNCIKSWEFDVEDIDEGLELLWVWITVWITVPAVLIVIISGIVFYYFWERKHREQPEDAYPRIEDQIRGSSMAPRKFKLRELRSIFTSDSVGWGGDDAGGWG
;
A
#
# COMPACT_ATOMS: atom_id res chain seq x y z
N MET A 1 32.19 -33.09 -8.17
CA MET A 1 32.18 -34.03 -7.05
C MET A 1 33.17 -35.14 -7.26
N THR A 2 34.35 -34.91 -6.71
CA THR A 2 35.27 -35.93 -6.19
C THR A 2 34.59 -36.73 -5.06
N ASN A 3 35.18 -37.85 -4.61
CA ASN A 3 34.76 -38.51 -3.37
C ASN A 3 35.98 -38.73 -2.45
N PRO A 4 35.92 -38.29 -1.18
CA PRO A 4 34.92 -37.37 -0.64
C PRO A 4 35.00 -36.00 -1.37
N GLY A 5 33.93 -35.21 -1.31
CA GLY A 5 33.88 -33.89 -1.94
C GLY A 5 34.74 -32.85 -1.20
N GLY A 6 34.74 -31.61 -1.70
CA GLY A 6 35.38 -30.48 -1.03
C GLY A 6 34.62 -30.03 0.21
N GLU A 7 34.70 -28.74 0.53
CA GLU A 7 33.77 -28.13 1.49
C GLU A 7 32.53 -27.62 0.71
N GLY A 8 32.70 -26.73 -0.28
CA GLY A 8 31.58 -26.24 -1.09
C GLY A 8 31.53 -24.73 -1.30
N LEU A 9 30.32 -24.21 -1.52
CA LEU A 9 29.99 -22.84 -1.93
C LEU A 9 28.82 -22.32 -1.08
N ALA A 10 28.80 -21.03 -0.75
CA ALA A 10 27.65 -20.37 -0.14
C ALA A 10 27.29 -19.06 -0.87
N PHE A 11 25.99 -18.75 -0.95
CA PHE A 11 25.48 -17.41 -1.25
C PHE A 11 25.19 -16.68 0.06
N ILE A 12 25.66 -15.44 0.20
CA ILE A 12 25.80 -14.76 1.49
C ILE A 12 25.18 -13.37 1.45
N LEU A 13 24.46 -13.02 2.52
CA LEU A 13 24.07 -11.65 2.90
C LEU A 13 24.79 -11.31 4.21
N ALA A 14 25.60 -10.25 4.22
CA ALA A 14 26.44 -9.89 5.36
C ALA A 14 26.36 -8.39 5.71
N ALA A 15 26.44 -8.05 7.00
CA ALA A 15 26.59 -6.66 7.45
C ALA A 15 28.00 -6.09 7.21
N ASP A 16 29.02 -6.96 7.17
CA ASP A 16 30.42 -6.63 6.97
C ASP A 16 31.01 -7.56 5.89
N PRO A 17 31.68 -7.04 4.85
CA PRO A 17 32.24 -7.85 3.77
C PRO A 17 33.66 -8.37 4.06
N THR A 18 34.21 -8.14 5.26
CA THR A 18 35.52 -8.65 5.65
C THR A 18 35.45 -10.12 6.05
N LEU A 19 36.44 -10.91 5.61
CA LEU A 19 36.55 -12.33 5.96
C LEU A 19 36.89 -12.47 7.46
N PRO A 20 36.14 -13.26 8.25
CA PRO A 20 36.48 -13.51 9.65
C PRO A 20 37.83 -14.22 9.79
N GLU A 21 38.59 -13.86 10.82
CA GLU A 21 39.89 -14.49 11.10
C GLU A 21 39.73 -16.01 11.35
N GLY A 22 40.56 -16.83 10.70
CA GLY A 22 40.52 -18.29 10.83
C GLY A 22 39.30 -18.98 10.20
N SER A 23 38.57 -18.32 9.29
CA SER A 23 37.35 -18.84 8.64
C SER A 23 37.61 -19.77 7.43
N ASP A 24 38.81 -20.32 7.31
CA ASP A 24 39.20 -21.30 6.29
C ASP A 24 38.45 -22.66 6.46
N TRP A 25 38.53 -23.56 5.47
CA TRP A 25 37.95 -24.92 5.55
C TRP A 25 36.42 -24.89 5.78
N GLN A 26 35.91 -25.71 6.71
CA GLN A 26 34.49 -25.92 6.99
C GLN A 26 33.69 -24.67 7.42
N TRP A 27 34.33 -23.51 7.58
CA TRP A 27 33.69 -22.26 8.05
C TRP A 27 33.33 -21.28 6.92
N PHE A 28 33.62 -21.64 5.66
CA PHE A 28 33.22 -20.96 4.42
C PHE A 28 33.58 -19.47 4.27
N GLY A 29 34.41 -18.86 5.13
CA GLY A 29 34.53 -17.39 5.17
C GLY A 29 33.33 -16.70 5.82
N ILE A 30 32.44 -17.46 6.49
CA ILE A 30 31.17 -17.00 7.07
C ILE A 30 31.32 -16.72 8.57
N VAL A 31 32.03 -17.59 9.31
CA VAL A 31 32.20 -17.47 10.78
C VAL A 31 33.65 -17.73 11.24
N ASN A 32 34.04 -17.15 12.38
CA ASN A 32 35.34 -17.46 13.00
C ASN A 32 35.28 -18.83 13.70
N ALA A 33 36.22 -19.72 13.36
CA ALA A 33 36.37 -21.07 13.90
C ALA A 33 36.45 -21.19 15.44
N SER A 34 36.77 -20.08 16.11
CA SER A 34 36.96 -20.00 17.56
C SER A 34 35.69 -19.58 18.31
N THR A 35 34.74 -18.94 17.63
CA THR A 35 33.51 -18.41 18.26
C THR A 35 32.24 -19.11 17.76
N ASN A 36 32.18 -19.50 16.49
CA ASN A 36 31.01 -20.08 15.82
C ASN A 36 29.74 -19.20 15.87
N GLU A 37 29.89 -17.92 16.25
CA GLU A 37 28.82 -16.95 16.44
C GLU A 37 29.19 -15.61 15.79
N PHE A 38 28.28 -15.14 14.92
CA PHE A 38 28.05 -13.80 14.38
C PHE A 38 29.19 -12.74 14.40
N SER A 39 29.61 -12.31 13.21
CA SER A 39 29.14 -10.99 12.74
C SER A 39 27.88 -11.20 11.89
N GLN A 40 26.98 -10.21 11.79
CA GLN A 40 25.62 -10.38 11.25
C GLN A 40 25.60 -10.91 9.80
N VAL A 41 25.31 -12.21 9.64
CA VAL A 41 25.34 -12.94 8.36
C VAL A 41 24.20 -13.94 8.27
N VAL A 42 23.59 -14.03 7.09
CA VAL A 42 22.69 -15.10 6.65
C VAL A 42 23.26 -15.69 5.36
N ALA A 43 23.31 -17.02 5.23
CA ALA A 43 23.81 -17.67 4.04
C ALA A 43 22.94 -18.87 3.60
N ILE A 44 23.00 -19.17 2.30
CA ILE A 44 22.54 -20.45 1.74
C ILE A 44 23.79 -21.23 1.34
N GLU A 45 24.13 -22.25 2.11
CA GLU A 45 25.27 -23.12 1.85
C GLU A 45 24.90 -24.28 0.91
N PHE A 46 25.90 -24.77 0.20
CA PHE A 46 25.87 -25.97 -0.63
C PHE A 46 27.04 -26.86 -0.17
N ASP A 47 26.88 -27.52 0.97
CA ASP A 47 27.92 -28.39 1.54
C ASP A 47 28.10 -29.64 0.65
N THR A 48 29.28 -29.77 0.05
CA THR A 48 29.70 -30.94 -0.73
C THR A 48 30.57 -31.91 0.08
N ARG A 49 30.72 -31.65 1.39
CA ARG A 49 31.46 -32.48 2.33
C ARG A 49 30.61 -33.66 2.79
N GLN A 50 30.82 -34.82 2.20
CA GLN A 50 30.33 -36.08 2.77
C GLN A 50 31.09 -36.37 4.08
N ARG A 51 30.51 -35.96 5.22
CA ARG A 51 31.07 -36.15 6.57
C ARG A 51 30.74 -37.56 7.08
N LEU A 52 31.73 -38.22 7.68
CA LEU A 52 31.48 -39.41 8.50
C LEU A 52 30.86 -38.99 9.84
N GLN A 53 30.18 -39.93 10.50
CA GLN A 53 29.19 -39.78 11.59
C GLN A 53 29.69 -39.18 12.93
N SER A 54 30.78 -38.40 12.92
CA SER A 54 31.36 -37.70 14.08
C SER A 54 30.89 -36.25 14.27
N TYR A 55 30.15 -35.67 13.31
CA TYR A 55 29.50 -34.37 13.45
C TYR A 55 27.97 -34.54 13.53
N PRO A 56 27.32 -34.32 14.69
CA PRO A 56 25.94 -34.73 14.94
C PRO A 56 24.87 -33.69 14.55
N LYS A 57 25.19 -32.72 13.68
CA LYS A 57 24.30 -31.61 13.28
C LYS A 57 24.12 -31.44 11.77
N ASP A 58 24.98 -32.09 10.99
CA ASP A 58 25.05 -31.91 9.54
C ASP A 58 24.54 -33.20 8.90
N LEU A 59 23.86 -33.12 7.76
CA LEU A 59 23.41 -34.33 7.05
C LEU A 59 24.61 -35.13 6.51
N GLU A 60 24.53 -36.47 6.59
CA GLU A 60 25.63 -37.39 6.23
C GLU A 60 25.95 -37.44 4.71
N ASP A 61 25.27 -36.63 3.90
CA ASP A 61 25.37 -36.52 2.45
C ASP A 61 25.28 -35.04 2.02
N PHE A 62 25.62 -34.76 0.75
CA PHE A 62 25.58 -33.41 0.18
C PHE A 62 24.23 -32.73 0.42
N HIS A 63 24.22 -31.48 0.90
CA HIS A 63 22.99 -30.79 1.24
C HIS A 63 23.01 -29.30 0.87
N VAL A 64 21.82 -28.71 0.73
CA VAL A 64 21.62 -27.25 0.81
C VAL A 64 21.26 -26.93 2.25
N GLY A 65 21.81 -25.85 2.79
CA GLY A 65 21.52 -25.37 4.14
C GLY A 65 21.11 -23.89 4.18
N LEU A 66 20.47 -23.49 5.28
CA LEU A 66 20.20 -22.08 5.64
C LEU A 66 20.93 -21.74 6.93
N ASP A 67 22.04 -21.02 6.82
CA ASP A 67 22.88 -20.54 7.92
C ASP A 67 22.41 -19.17 8.42
N VAL A 68 22.38 -19.00 9.74
CA VAL A 68 21.96 -17.77 10.43
C VAL A 68 22.84 -17.54 11.66
N ASN A 69 23.77 -16.58 11.58
CA ASN A 69 24.81 -16.24 12.59
C ASN A 69 25.77 -17.41 12.96
N SER A 70 25.61 -18.61 12.41
CA SER A 70 26.42 -19.80 12.69
C SER A 70 26.48 -20.71 11.45
N ILE A 71 27.46 -21.63 11.42
CA ILE A 71 27.68 -22.64 10.36
C ILE A 71 26.76 -23.87 10.49
N TYR A 72 25.84 -23.84 11.45
CA TYR A 72 24.93 -24.93 11.73
C TYR A 72 23.56 -24.57 11.20
N SER A 73 23.35 -24.88 9.92
CA SER A 73 22.12 -24.59 9.20
C SER A 73 20.86 -24.94 10.00
N ILE A 74 19.98 -23.96 10.16
CA ILE A 74 18.72 -24.07 10.91
C ILE A 74 17.66 -24.87 10.15
N GLU A 75 17.81 -24.98 8.83
CA GLU A 75 17.00 -25.75 7.90
C GLU A 75 17.95 -26.38 6.86
N GLN A 76 17.76 -27.66 6.49
CA GLN A 76 18.66 -28.39 5.59
C GLN A 76 17.88 -29.32 4.64
N ALA A 77 18.41 -29.56 3.43
CA ALA A 77 17.79 -30.43 2.42
C ALA A 77 18.83 -31.23 1.61
N MET A 78 18.67 -32.57 1.55
CA MET A 78 19.60 -33.49 0.86
C MET A 78 19.59 -33.35 -0.67
N ILE A 79 20.75 -33.17 -1.28
CA ILE A 79 20.92 -33.06 -2.74
C ILE A 79 21.16 -34.45 -3.36
N HIS A 80 20.07 -35.08 -3.82
CA HIS A 80 20.11 -36.37 -4.49
C HIS A 80 20.57 -36.27 -5.96
N GLY A 81 21.88 -36.08 -6.21
CA GLY A 81 22.41 -36.08 -7.57
C GLY A 81 23.93 -36.08 -7.72
N ARG A 82 24.51 -37.19 -8.23
CA ARG A 82 25.93 -37.23 -8.62
C ARG A 82 26.17 -36.47 -9.93
N GLY A 83 26.72 -35.26 -9.83
CA GLY A 83 27.38 -34.58 -10.96
C GLY A 83 26.45 -33.93 -11.99
N SER A 84 25.35 -33.32 -11.54
CA SER A 84 24.44 -32.53 -12.39
C SER A 84 24.58 -31.02 -12.09
N SER A 85 24.29 -30.17 -13.08
CA SER A 85 24.28 -28.72 -12.90
C SER A 85 23.18 -28.32 -11.93
N MET A 86 23.55 -27.86 -10.73
CA MET A 86 22.59 -27.46 -9.70
C MET A 86 22.03 -26.07 -10.01
N MET A 87 20.71 -25.94 -9.95
CA MET A 87 19.99 -24.68 -10.09
C MET A 87 19.13 -24.49 -8.84
N ALA A 88 19.59 -23.65 -7.92
CA ALA A 88 18.80 -23.21 -6.78
C ALA A 88 18.09 -21.89 -7.12
N LYS A 89 16.77 -21.84 -7.00
CA LYS A 89 16.01 -20.59 -7.00
C LYS A 89 15.65 -20.23 -5.57
N ILE A 90 16.51 -19.42 -4.94
CA ILE A 90 16.32 -18.88 -3.60
C ILE A 90 15.29 -17.74 -3.71
N LEU A 91 14.25 -17.78 -2.86
CA LEU A 91 13.19 -16.76 -2.78
C LEU A 91 13.13 -16.22 -1.36
N LEU A 92 13.95 -15.20 -1.07
CA LEU A 92 13.91 -14.45 0.18
C LEU A 92 12.79 -13.40 0.07
N SER A 93 11.83 -13.41 0.99
CA SER A 93 10.71 -12.47 0.99
C SER A 93 10.31 -12.09 2.41
N VAL A 94 10.22 -10.79 2.65
CA VAL A 94 9.95 -10.22 3.99
C VAL A 94 8.50 -10.43 4.44
N ASN A 95 7.54 -10.56 3.51
CA ASN A 95 6.11 -10.76 3.80
C ASN A 95 5.38 -11.71 2.81
N GLY A 96 6.11 -12.68 2.22
CA GLY A 96 5.62 -13.46 1.07
C GLY A 96 4.37 -14.32 1.29
N THR A 97 3.32 -14.02 0.51
CA THR A 97 2.08 -14.81 0.33
C THR A 97 1.98 -15.52 -1.04
N GLY A 98 2.98 -15.35 -1.92
CA GLY A 98 2.91 -15.78 -3.33
C GLY A 98 2.95 -17.30 -3.57
N GLU A 99 2.12 -17.78 -4.51
CA GLU A 99 1.99 -19.19 -4.90
C GLU A 99 3.06 -19.64 -5.93
N TYR A 100 4.35 -19.48 -5.59
CA TYR A 100 5.43 -20.15 -6.34
C TYR A 100 5.95 -21.35 -5.54
N MET A 101 6.06 -22.51 -6.20
CA MET A 101 6.69 -23.71 -5.63
C MET A 101 8.13 -23.86 -6.17
N PRO A 102 9.16 -23.31 -5.49
CA PRO A 102 10.54 -23.70 -5.74
C PRO A 102 10.79 -25.12 -5.20
N MET A 103 11.91 -25.74 -5.62
CA MET A 103 12.28 -27.08 -5.17
C MET A 103 12.64 -27.15 -3.67
N ILE A 104 13.05 -26.02 -3.08
CA ILE A 104 13.31 -25.83 -1.65
C ILE A 104 12.73 -24.46 -1.27
N PHE A 105 11.99 -24.37 -0.15
CA PHE A 105 11.42 -23.12 0.34
C PHE A 105 11.54 -23.03 1.87
N TRP A 106 12.14 -21.95 2.36
CA TRP A 106 12.28 -21.65 3.79
C TRP A 106 11.83 -20.22 4.05
N ARG A 107 11.16 -19.98 5.19
CA ARG A 107 10.69 -18.64 5.60
C ARG A 107 11.63 -18.09 6.67
N LEU A 108 12.40 -17.06 6.34
CA LEU A 108 13.24 -16.32 7.28
C LEU A 108 12.93 -14.82 7.18
N ASN A 109 12.64 -14.18 8.32
CA ASN A 109 12.54 -12.72 8.35
C ASN A 109 13.94 -12.11 8.54
N LEU A 110 14.48 -11.53 7.48
CA LEU A 110 15.81 -10.94 7.47
C LEU A 110 15.98 -9.78 8.47
N SER A 111 14.91 -9.02 8.77
CA SER A 111 14.98 -7.87 9.69
C SER A 111 15.35 -8.23 11.14
N ASN A 112 15.29 -9.52 11.49
CA ASN A 112 15.62 -10.02 12.81
C ASN A 112 17.11 -10.39 12.96
N HIS A 113 17.87 -10.40 11.86
CA HIS A 113 19.23 -10.96 11.80
C HIS A 113 20.22 -10.02 11.10
N LEU A 114 19.77 -9.31 10.06
CA LEU A 114 20.58 -8.41 9.24
C LEU A 114 20.19 -6.93 9.48
N PRO A 115 21.13 -5.99 9.31
CA PRO A 115 20.83 -4.56 9.23
C PRO A 115 20.14 -4.20 7.91
N GLU A 116 19.68 -2.95 7.81
CA GLU A 116 19.05 -2.35 6.62
C GLU A 116 19.96 -2.35 5.38
N MET A 117 21.27 -2.16 5.57
CA MET A 117 22.28 -2.16 4.51
C MET A 117 23.17 -3.40 4.60
N VAL A 118 23.14 -4.26 3.58
CA VAL A 118 23.94 -5.49 3.52
C VAL A 118 24.76 -5.61 2.23
N TYR A 119 25.85 -6.35 2.34
CA TYR A 119 26.67 -6.82 1.23
C TYR A 119 26.14 -8.19 0.78
N VAL A 120 25.96 -8.37 -0.52
CA VAL A 120 25.52 -9.64 -1.11
C VAL A 120 26.62 -10.22 -2.00
N GLY A 121 26.79 -11.54 -1.98
CA GLY A 121 27.82 -12.20 -2.78
C GLY A 121 27.91 -13.69 -2.52
N PHE A 122 29.10 -14.24 -2.79
CA PHE A 122 29.38 -15.66 -2.63
C PHE A 122 30.74 -15.85 -1.95
N SER A 123 30.86 -16.89 -1.14
CA SER A 123 32.14 -17.41 -0.68
C SER A 123 32.23 -18.91 -0.97
N ALA A 124 33.43 -19.42 -1.14
CA ALA A 124 33.68 -20.83 -1.42
C ALA A 124 34.94 -21.28 -0.68
N SER A 125 34.91 -22.50 -0.17
CA SER A 125 36.03 -23.09 0.56
C SER A 125 36.45 -24.43 -0.03
N ILE A 126 37.72 -24.76 0.18
CA ILE A 126 38.36 -26.01 -0.23
C ILE A 126 39.12 -26.57 0.97
N SER A 127 39.38 -27.87 0.93
CA SER A 127 40.18 -28.56 1.95
C SER A 127 41.24 -29.45 1.31
N ASN A 128 41.66 -30.49 2.04
CA ASN A 128 42.53 -31.55 1.53
C ASN A 128 41.90 -32.31 0.34
N TYR A 129 40.60 -32.09 0.10
CA TYR A 129 39.85 -32.57 -1.05
C TYR A 129 39.47 -31.36 -1.92
N ILE A 130 39.98 -31.37 -3.15
CA ILE A 130 39.82 -30.24 -4.08
C ILE A 130 38.50 -30.38 -4.83
N GLU A 131 37.69 -29.32 -4.81
CA GLU A 131 36.49 -29.14 -5.62
C GLU A 131 36.54 -27.76 -6.30
N LEU A 132 35.96 -27.65 -7.51
CA LEU A 132 35.92 -26.41 -8.28
C LEU A 132 34.54 -25.78 -8.21
N ASN A 133 34.35 -24.92 -7.22
CA ASN A 133 33.17 -24.07 -7.10
C ASN A 133 33.18 -23.03 -8.23
N CYS A 134 32.14 -23.02 -9.07
CA CYS A 134 32.15 -22.31 -10.36
C CYS A 134 30.76 -21.77 -10.74
N ILE A 135 30.46 -20.54 -10.32
CA ILE A 135 29.28 -19.80 -10.74
C ILE A 135 29.35 -19.57 -12.27
N LYS A 136 28.26 -19.84 -12.99
CA LYS A 136 28.19 -19.70 -14.46
C LYS A 136 27.42 -18.46 -14.91
N SER A 137 26.44 -18.06 -14.12
CA SER A 137 25.58 -16.90 -14.30
C SER A 137 25.01 -16.54 -12.94
N TRP A 138 24.79 -15.25 -12.70
CA TRP A 138 24.11 -14.74 -11.52
C TRP A 138 23.14 -13.65 -11.97
N GLU A 139 21.93 -13.69 -11.43
CA GLU A 139 20.88 -12.71 -11.60
C GLU A 139 20.39 -12.39 -10.18
N PHE A 140 20.21 -11.11 -9.88
CA PHE A 140 19.80 -10.61 -8.56
C PHE A 140 18.84 -9.46 -8.79
N ASP A 141 17.69 -9.53 -8.14
CA ASP A 141 16.61 -8.56 -8.25
C ASP A 141 16.07 -8.29 -6.83
N VAL A 142 15.60 -7.06 -6.60
CA VAL A 142 15.16 -6.59 -5.29
C VAL A 142 13.87 -5.80 -5.47
N GLU A 143 12.75 -6.46 -5.19
CA GLU A 143 11.44 -5.81 -5.12
C GLU A 143 11.36 -4.96 -3.84
N ASP A 144 11.55 -3.64 -4.00
CA ASP A 144 11.35 -2.67 -2.91
C ASP A 144 9.85 -2.41 -2.69
N ILE A 145 9.41 -2.41 -1.43
CA ILE A 145 7.99 -2.33 -1.05
C ILE A 145 7.69 -0.93 -0.52
N ASP A 146 7.77 0.07 -1.41
CA ASP A 146 7.42 1.47 -1.10
C ASP A 146 5.89 1.71 -1.04
N GLU A 147 5.18 0.90 -0.26
CA GLU A 147 3.80 1.16 0.13
C GLU A 147 3.70 2.32 1.15
N GLY A 148 4.83 2.73 1.73
CA GLY A 148 4.92 3.74 2.78
C GLY A 148 4.82 5.18 2.29
N LEU A 149 5.58 5.56 1.25
CA LEU A 149 5.65 6.96 0.83
C LEU A 149 4.39 7.40 0.06
N GLU A 150 3.82 6.53 -0.79
CA GLU A 150 2.58 6.83 -1.52
C GLU A 150 1.41 7.17 -0.58
N LEU A 151 1.21 6.38 0.48
CA LEU A 151 0.18 6.67 1.48
C LEU A 151 0.43 8.01 2.21
N LEU A 152 1.69 8.35 2.46
CA LEU A 152 2.07 9.62 3.11
C LEU A 152 1.75 10.82 2.20
N TRP A 153 2.02 10.73 0.89
CA TRP A 153 1.63 11.75 -0.10
C TRP A 153 0.11 11.88 -0.25
N VAL A 154 -0.64 10.77 -0.20
CA VAL A 154 -2.11 10.80 -0.14
C VAL A 154 -2.62 11.58 1.08
N TRP A 155 -2.05 11.34 2.28
CA TRP A 155 -2.42 12.11 3.46
C TRP A 155 -2.06 13.60 3.34
N ILE A 156 -0.87 13.95 2.83
CA ILE A 156 -0.47 15.35 2.60
C ILE A 156 -1.47 16.07 1.67
N THR A 157 -1.83 15.44 0.55
CA THR A 157 -2.76 16.06 -0.42
C THR A 157 -4.17 16.22 0.13
N VAL A 158 -4.68 15.26 0.92
CA VAL A 158 -5.96 15.40 1.64
C VAL A 158 -5.94 16.56 2.63
N TRP A 159 -4.89 16.68 3.46
CA TRP A 159 -4.78 17.73 4.47
C TRP A 159 -4.61 19.15 3.87
N ILE A 160 -4.12 19.28 2.64
CA ILE A 160 -4.01 20.57 1.94
C ILE A 160 -5.31 20.91 1.18
N THR A 161 -5.93 19.93 0.51
CA THR A 161 -7.09 20.19 -0.36
C THR A 161 -8.38 20.46 0.42
N VAL A 162 -8.65 19.74 1.52
CA VAL A 162 -9.88 19.91 2.29
C VAL A 162 -10.03 21.33 2.87
N PRO A 163 -9.02 21.93 3.54
CA PRO A 163 -9.10 23.32 4.00
C PRO A 163 -9.25 24.32 2.85
N ALA A 164 -8.57 24.12 1.72
CA ALA A 164 -8.66 25.01 0.56
C ALA A 164 -10.08 25.06 -0.01
N VAL A 165 -10.75 23.90 -0.16
CA VAL A 165 -12.15 23.82 -0.61
C VAL A 165 -13.10 24.50 0.38
N LEU A 166 -12.89 24.30 1.69
CA LEU A 166 -13.70 24.97 2.71
C LEU A 166 -13.56 26.50 2.67
N ILE A 167 -12.34 27.03 2.46
CA ILE A 167 -12.10 28.47 2.30
C ILE A 167 -12.81 29.03 1.06
N VAL A 168 -12.77 28.31 -0.07
CA VAL A 168 -13.52 28.70 -1.29
C VAL A 168 -15.03 28.72 -1.04
N ILE A 169 -15.59 27.71 -0.37
CA ILE A 169 -17.02 27.66 -0.02
C ILE A 169 -17.41 28.83 0.90
N ILE A 170 -16.64 29.07 1.96
CA ILE A 170 -16.90 30.15 2.93
C ILE A 170 -16.83 31.52 2.24
N SER A 171 -15.81 31.77 1.42
CA SER A 171 -15.68 33.03 0.67
C SER A 171 -16.83 33.25 -0.31
N GLY A 172 -17.32 32.20 -0.98
CA GLY A 172 -18.51 32.27 -1.84
C GLY A 172 -19.79 32.60 -1.07
N ILE A 173 -20.00 32.01 0.11
CA ILE A 173 -21.13 32.31 1.00
C ILE A 173 -21.07 33.77 1.50
N VAL A 174 -19.89 34.23 1.93
CA VAL A 174 -19.69 35.63 2.36
C VAL A 174 -19.95 36.59 1.20
N PHE A 175 -19.43 36.30 0.01
CA PHE A 175 -19.67 37.11 -1.20
C PHE A 175 -21.16 37.18 -1.56
N TYR A 176 -21.89 36.08 -1.46
CA TYR A 176 -23.35 36.04 -1.68
C TYR A 176 -24.10 36.98 -0.73
N TYR A 177 -23.81 36.95 0.58
CA TYR A 177 -24.45 37.85 1.54
C TYR A 177 -24.07 39.33 1.32
N PHE A 178 -22.83 39.63 0.93
CA PHE A 178 -22.45 40.99 0.54
C PHE A 178 -23.17 41.45 -0.74
N TRP A 179 -23.37 40.56 -1.71
CA TRP A 179 -24.13 40.83 -2.93
C TRP A 179 -25.61 41.10 -2.63
N GLU A 180 -26.27 40.23 -1.86
CA GLU A 180 -27.67 40.41 -1.49
C GLU A 180 -27.87 41.71 -0.72
N ARG A 181 -27.02 42.00 0.27
CA ARG A 181 -27.08 43.25 1.02
C ARG A 181 -26.93 44.46 0.12
N LYS A 182 -25.94 44.49 -0.78
CA LYS A 182 -25.74 45.59 -1.72
C LYS A 182 -26.91 45.78 -2.68
N HIS A 183 -27.58 44.70 -3.09
CA HIS A 183 -28.76 44.76 -3.94
C HIS A 183 -30.07 45.10 -3.20
N ARG A 184 -30.10 44.99 -1.86
CA ARG A 184 -31.15 45.62 -1.03
C ARG A 184 -30.88 47.11 -0.75
N GLU A 185 -29.64 47.58 -0.91
CA GLU A 185 -29.21 48.95 -0.62
C GLU A 185 -29.12 49.84 -1.90
N GLN A 186 -30.19 49.88 -2.71
CA GLN A 186 -30.44 50.94 -3.71
C GLN A 186 -31.95 51.24 -3.83
N PRO A 187 -32.33 52.47 -4.26
CA PRO A 187 -33.00 53.37 -3.35
C PRO A 187 -34.54 53.29 -3.40
N GLU A 188 -35.18 53.52 -2.26
CA GLU A 188 -36.55 54.01 -2.23
C GLU A 188 -36.63 55.44 -2.82
N ASP A 189 -37.84 55.95 -3.06
CA ASP A 189 -38.12 57.33 -3.48
C ASP A 189 -37.71 57.77 -4.90
N ALA A 190 -37.78 56.89 -5.90
CA ALA A 190 -37.74 57.31 -7.31
C ALA A 190 -38.94 58.21 -7.71
N TYR A 191 -40.15 57.91 -7.20
CA TYR A 191 -41.37 58.71 -7.43
C TYR A 191 -42.41 58.58 -6.28
N PRO A 192 -42.21 59.23 -5.11
CA PRO A 192 -43.10 59.11 -3.95
C PRO A 192 -44.45 59.87 -4.08
N ARG A 193 -44.98 60.03 -5.30
CA ARG A 193 -46.12 60.95 -5.59
C ARG A 193 -47.24 60.37 -6.47
N ILE A 194 -47.09 59.14 -6.96
CA ILE A 194 -48.05 58.53 -7.89
C ILE A 194 -49.27 57.98 -7.14
N GLU A 195 -49.05 57.30 -6.01
CA GLU A 195 -50.08 56.83 -5.07
C GLU A 195 -51.07 57.93 -4.66
N ASP A 196 -50.59 59.13 -4.36
CA ASP A 196 -51.42 60.26 -3.93
C ASP A 196 -52.28 60.82 -5.05
N GLN A 197 -51.74 60.91 -6.28
CA GLN A 197 -52.53 61.32 -7.46
C GLN A 197 -53.63 60.30 -7.78
N ILE A 198 -53.36 59.00 -7.60
CA ILE A 198 -54.37 57.95 -7.78
C ILE A 198 -55.46 58.06 -6.71
N ARG A 199 -55.10 58.29 -5.43
CA ARG A 199 -56.06 58.44 -4.33
C ARG A 199 -56.96 59.68 -4.44
N GLY A 200 -56.49 60.75 -5.09
CA GLY A 200 -57.28 61.95 -5.35
C GLY A 200 -58.34 61.81 -6.44
N SER A 201 -58.32 60.74 -7.24
CA SER A 201 -59.28 60.52 -8.33
C SER A 201 -60.58 59.87 -7.86
N SER A 202 -61.72 60.48 -8.20
CA SER A 202 -63.05 59.93 -7.91
C SER A 202 -63.37 58.62 -8.64
N MET A 203 -62.53 58.20 -9.60
CA MET A 203 -62.66 56.97 -10.38
C MET A 203 -61.60 55.91 -10.04
N ALA A 204 -60.89 56.06 -8.91
CA ALA A 204 -59.82 55.14 -8.52
C ALA A 204 -60.32 53.70 -8.23
N PRO A 205 -59.72 52.66 -8.84
CA PRO A 205 -60.13 51.27 -8.61
C PRO A 205 -59.79 50.82 -7.19
N ARG A 206 -60.80 50.32 -6.46
CA ARG A 206 -60.65 49.87 -5.07
C ARG A 206 -59.99 48.49 -5.00
N LYS A 207 -59.00 48.34 -4.11
CA LYS A 207 -58.35 47.05 -3.82
C LYS A 207 -59.22 46.24 -2.85
N PHE A 208 -59.79 45.13 -3.32
CA PHE A 208 -60.52 44.15 -2.51
C PHE A 208 -59.62 42.98 -2.11
N LYS A 209 -59.93 42.30 -1.00
CA LYS A 209 -59.24 41.07 -0.59
C LYS A 209 -59.82 39.88 -1.36
N LEU A 210 -58.96 38.95 -1.76
CA LEU A 210 -59.33 37.72 -2.49
C LEU A 210 -60.42 36.86 -1.83
N ARG A 211 -60.65 37.00 -0.51
CA ARG A 211 -61.71 36.32 0.22
C ARG A 211 -63.09 36.97 0.03
N GLU A 212 -63.16 38.28 -0.20
CA GLU A 212 -64.39 39.05 -0.41
C GLU A 212 -64.98 38.76 -1.80
N LEU A 213 -64.13 38.75 -2.83
CA LEU A 213 -64.53 38.36 -4.19
C LEU A 213 -65.02 36.91 -4.27
N ARG A 214 -64.44 36.01 -3.46
CA ARG A 214 -64.88 34.61 -3.39
C ARG A 214 -66.29 34.50 -2.80
N SER A 215 -66.65 35.28 -1.77
CA SER A 215 -67.98 35.18 -1.16
C SER A 215 -69.12 35.57 -2.10
N ILE A 216 -68.92 36.59 -2.95
CA ILE A 216 -69.95 37.08 -3.88
C ILE A 216 -70.26 36.02 -4.96
N PHE A 217 -69.22 35.42 -5.56
CA PHE A 217 -69.41 34.31 -6.51
C PHE A 217 -70.01 33.02 -5.89
N THR A 218 -70.16 32.96 -4.56
CA THR A 218 -70.83 31.85 -3.86
C THR A 218 -72.21 32.19 -3.28
N SER A 219 -72.65 33.45 -3.29
CA SER A 219 -74.05 33.80 -2.95
C SER A 219 -74.98 33.62 -4.15
N ASP A 220 -74.51 34.00 -5.34
CA ASP A 220 -75.36 34.21 -6.50
C ASP A 220 -75.71 32.91 -7.26
N SER A 221 -75.33 31.76 -6.71
CA SER A 221 -75.61 30.42 -7.25
C SER A 221 -76.70 29.65 -6.50
N VAL A 222 -77.34 30.24 -5.48
CA VAL A 222 -78.39 29.58 -4.68
C VAL A 222 -79.67 30.42 -4.64
N GLY A 223 -80.56 30.19 -5.62
CA GLY A 223 -81.98 30.48 -5.49
C GLY A 223 -82.58 31.40 -6.56
N TRP A 224 -83.10 30.80 -7.63
CA TRP A 224 -84.48 31.02 -8.11
C TRP A 224 -84.96 29.71 -8.75
N GLY A 225 -86.24 29.37 -8.56
CA GLY A 225 -86.85 28.14 -9.07
C GLY A 225 -88.36 28.16 -8.87
N GLY A 226 -89.09 27.61 -9.84
CA GLY A 226 -90.53 27.82 -10.02
C GLY A 226 -90.84 29.19 -10.66
N ASP A 227 -91.83 29.34 -11.53
CA ASP A 227 -92.71 28.36 -12.20
C ASP A 227 -93.15 28.95 -13.56
N ASP A 228 -93.69 28.14 -14.47
CA ASP A 228 -94.96 28.44 -15.21
C ASP A 228 -95.28 27.37 -16.28
N ALA A 229 -96.52 27.40 -16.80
CA ALA A 229 -97.16 26.25 -17.46
C ALA A 229 -97.75 26.52 -18.87
N GLY A 230 -97.90 25.43 -19.64
CA GLY A 230 -98.66 25.37 -20.90
C GLY A 230 -97.85 25.68 -22.18
N GLY A 231 -98.26 25.22 -23.36
CA GLY A 231 -99.36 24.31 -23.69
C GLY A 231 -99.78 24.38 -25.16
N TRP A 232 -100.34 23.27 -25.68
CA TRP A 232 -100.86 23.07 -27.06
C TRP A 232 -99.82 23.01 -28.19
N GLY A 233 -100.10 22.18 -29.20
CA GLY A 233 -99.25 21.85 -30.35
C GLY A 233 -99.56 20.46 -30.90
#